data_AF-A0A971YH11-F1
#
_entry.id   AF-A0A971YH11-F1
#
_cell.length_a   1.000
_cell.length_b   1.000
_cell.length_c   1.000
_cell.angle_alpha   90.00
_cell.angle_beta   90.00
_cell.angle_gamma   90.00
#
_symmetry.space_group_name_H-M   'P 1'
#
loop_
_entity.id
_entity.type
_entity.pdbx_description
1 polymer ?
#
loop_
_entity_poly.entity_id
_entity_poly.type
_entity_poly.pdbx_seq_one_letter_code
_entity_poly.pdbx_strand_id
1 'polypeptide(L)'
;MNKFSLKKAVAVGLCCSIISAGSVLAMPRVISLNDTPVSVEVGMGYGATDNTVQKKQDIGIQINGQLLELDVKPFLENGRTLVPLRGVMEKLGAVVEWFAEQKTVKVQKDGISIELVVGETTAKVVKNEDGVPKEEIIELDVPSKIVDDRTFIPVRLVAEALGADVGWDEKNMTVKIRTTDFDGIAQEDIGESLESMGKAISVDSIKEMKLYSLMQEEIKTLSREEIEKIINSLNTSPTFNGAYIEMLAGNNIKIELNNGGSILLTSFGSRDYVVMSVEINGEYATYCIMSPEVGSILLDQEYNADEESENTEPQAFYNSFTGTVKEISGEKEDIKTVFVEDKEGKQAYFKLSKDTFYLDDVKIEVGKEITGYYEAGRPMIMIYPPHYSIDIVTGVIEGQNIKADKFDSDLLSADKTLKLNLSEETKIEWSGSTKASLPAKPTIEQLADLIANKKLIVFYGATTKSIPAQTTPSRIIVLE
;
A
#
# COMPACT_ATOMS: atom_id res chain seq x y z
N MET A 1 75.21 -15.42 18.51
CA MET A 1 74.23 -16.18 19.33
C MET A 1 73.09 -16.62 18.41
N ASN A 2 72.87 -17.94 18.37
CA ASN A 2 71.82 -18.83 17.79
C ASN A 2 70.73 -18.24 16.86
N LYS A 3 70.49 -18.74 15.62
CA LYS A 3 70.01 -20.08 15.12
C LYS A 3 68.56 -20.39 15.60
N PHE A 4 67.56 -20.90 14.86
CA PHE A 4 67.34 -21.61 13.56
C PHE A 4 65.78 -21.66 13.31
N SER A 5 65.24 -21.45 12.09
CA SER A 5 64.60 -22.40 11.12
C SER A 5 63.73 -23.58 11.62
N LEU A 6 62.50 -23.75 11.08
CA LEU A 6 61.91 -24.93 10.35
C LEU A 6 60.37 -24.80 10.18
N LYS A 7 59.78 -24.66 8.98
CA LYS A 7 59.19 -25.71 8.08
C LYS A 7 58.64 -26.99 8.72
N LYS A 8 57.38 -27.33 8.42
CA LYS A 8 56.94 -28.69 8.01
C LYS A 8 55.61 -28.69 7.25
N ALA A 9 55.67 -29.24 6.04
CA ALA A 9 54.57 -29.81 5.28
C ALA A 9 54.53 -31.34 5.57
N VAL A 10 53.37 -31.96 5.40
CA VAL A 10 53.25 -33.41 5.20
C VAL A 10 52.25 -33.67 4.07
N ALA A 11 52.76 -34.26 2.99
CA ALA A 11 52.04 -34.95 1.94
C ALA A 11 52.68 -36.33 1.80
N VAL A 12 51.86 -37.39 1.78
CA VAL A 12 52.15 -38.76 1.30
C VAL A 12 50.77 -39.32 0.90
N GLY A 13 50.51 -39.96 -0.24
CA GLY A 13 51.33 -40.40 -1.36
C GLY A 13 50.66 -41.61 -2.04
N LEU A 14 50.34 -41.46 -3.33
CA LEU A 14 50.24 -42.45 -4.42
C LEU A 14 49.70 -43.88 -4.20
N CYS A 15 48.77 -44.28 -5.07
CA CYS A 15 49.01 -45.42 -5.97
C CYS A 15 48.15 -45.33 -7.25
N CYS A 16 48.70 -45.85 -8.35
CA CYS A 16 48.30 -45.65 -9.74
C CYS A 16 48.00 -47.01 -10.38
N SER A 17 46.95 -47.15 -11.20
CA SER A 17 46.91 -48.06 -12.36
C SER A 17 45.60 -48.00 -13.17
N ILE A 18 45.70 -47.39 -14.36
CA ILE A 18 45.23 -47.81 -15.71
C ILE A 18 44.15 -48.92 -15.82
N ILE A 19 43.09 -48.70 -16.64
CA ILE A 19 42.65 -49.50 -17.83
C ILE A 19 41.17 -49.21 -18.24
N SER A 20 41.02 -48.76 -19.50
CA SER A 20 39.99 -48.94 -20.56
C SER A 20 38.46 -49.02 -20.31
N ALA A 21 37.74 -48.25 -21.16
CA ALA A 21 36.65 -48.63 -22.08
C ALA A 21 35.32 -49.27 -21.59
N GLY A 22 34.21 -48.74 -22.12
CA GLY A 22 33.06 -49.57 -22.55
C GLY A 22 31.77 -49.50 -21.72
N SER A 23 30.78 -48.79 -22.27
CA SER A 23 29.41 -49.25 -22.55
C SER A 23 28.55 -50.07 -21.55
N VAL A 24 27.41 -49.46 -21.16
CA VAL A 24 26.00 -49.96 -21.14
C VAL A 24 25.59 -51.10 -20.17
N LEU A 25 24.35 -50.94 -19.62
CA LEU A 25 23.42 -51.90 -18.96
C LEU A 25 23.65 -52.09 -17.44
N ALA A 26 22.68 -52.07 -16.52
CA ALA A 26 21.22 -52.09 -16.56
C ALA A 26 20.64 -51.58 -15.20
N MET A 27 19.48 -50.93 -15.23
CA MET A 27 18.50 -50.90 -14.11
C MET A 27 17.75 -52.26 -14.08
N PRO A 28 16.89 -52.65 -13.10
CA PRO A 28 16.16 -51.83 -12.10
C PRO A 28 15.95 -52.47 -10.70
N ARG A 29 15.41 -51.69 -9.74
CA ARG A 29 14.24 -52.13 -8.93
C ARG A 29 13.54 -50.94 -8.26
N VAL A 30 12.25 -50.83 -8.56
CA VAL A 30 11.23 -49.92 -8.00
C VAL A 30 10.55 -50.60 -6.82
N ILE A 31 10.21 -49.85 -5.77
CA ILE A 31 8.90 -49.95 -5.08
C ILE A 31 8.44 -48.51 -4.76
N SER A 32 7.32 -48.14 -5.37
CA SER A 32 6.48 -46.97 -5.08
C SER A 32 5.21 -47.46 -4.37
N LEU A 33 4.60 -46.61 -3.55
CA LEU A 33 3.17 -46.58 -3.23
C LEU A 33 2.82 -45.10 -2.95
N ASN A 34 1.81 -44.41 -3.48
CA ASN A 34 0.73 -44.63 -4.47
C ASN A 34 0.19 -43.21 -4.77
N ASP A 35 0.16 -42.75 -6.03
CA ASP A 35 -0.99 -42.74 -6.98
C ASP A 35 -1.98 -41.56 -6.76
N THR A 36 -1.85 -40.42 -7.47
CA THR A 36 -2.30 -40.05 -8.86
C THR A 36 -3.79 -39.61 -8.95
N PRO A 37 -4.25 -38.83 -9.97
CA PRO A 37 -3.57 -38.39 -11.21
C PRO A 37 -3.73 -36.90 -11.60
N VAL A 38 -2.81 -36.44 -12.45
CA VAL A 38 -2.99 -35.32 -13.39
C VAL A 38 -3.42 -35.93 -14.74
N SER A 39 -4.46 -35.40 -15.35
CA SER A 39 -4.85 -35.69 -16.74
C SER A 39 -4.12 -34.77 -17.71
N VAL A 40 -3.35 -35.35 -18.62
CA VAL A 40 -2.74 -34.71 -19.78
C VAL A 40 -3.51 -35.16 -21.02
N GLU A 41 -4.06 -34.22 -21.78
CA GLU A 41 -4.42 -34.46 -23.19
C GLU A 41 -3.31 -33.89 -24.08
N VAL A 42 -2.80 -34.74 -24.98
CA VAL A 42 -1.85 -34.37 -26.03
C VAL A 42 -2.64 -34.12 -27.31
N GLY A 43 -2.64 -32.88 -27.79
CA GLY A 43 -3.11 -32.50 -29.13
C GLY A 43 -1.92 -32.16 -30.03
N MET A 44 -1.85 -32.83 -31.18
CA MET A 44 -0.81 -32.69 -32.21
C MET A 44 -0.78 -31.28 -32.83
N GLY A 45 0.43 -30.78 -33.09
CA GLY A 45 0.68 -29.37 -33.37
C GLY A 45 0.33 -28.84 -34.77
N TYR A 46 0.28 -27.52 -34.87
CA TYR A 46 0.65 -26.70 -36.03
C TYR A 46 1.24 -25.38 -35.50
N GLY A 47 2.32 -24.92 -36.12
CA GLY A 47 3.25 -23.93 -35.56
C GLY A 47 2.63 -22.60 -35.13
N ALA A 48 3.06 -22.13 -33.97
CA ALA A 48 2.96 -20.75 -33.56
C ALA A 48 4.35 -20.31 -33.09
N THR A 49 4.77 -19.15 -33.59
CA THR A 49 5.97 -18.42 -33.19
C THR A 49 6.09 -18.38 -31.67
N ASP A 50 7.26 -18.76 -31.17
CA ASP A 50 7.63 -18.68 -29.76
C ASP A 50 7.77 -17.19 -29.38
N ASN A 51 6.63 -16.53 -29.15
CA ASN A 51 6.59 -15.31 -28.38
C ASN A 51 6.73 -15.74 -26.92
N THR A 52 7.98 -15.92 -26.49
CA THR A 52 8.31 -15.96 -25.07
C THR A 52 7.80 -14.66 -24.44
N VAL A 53 6.62 -14.72 -23.82
CA VAL A 53 6.17 -13.71 -22.88
C VAL A 53 7.19 -13.73 -21.76
N GLN A 54 8.16 -12.82 -21.82
CA GLN A 54 9.04 -12.50 -20.71
C GLN A 54 8.13 -12.21 -19.51
N LYS A 55 8.12 -13.13 -18.54
CA LYS A 55 7.44 -12.93 -17.27
C LYS A 55 8.08 -11.69 -16.64
N LYS A 56 7.40 -10.54 -16.72
CA LYS A 56 7.85 -9.27 -16.15
C LYS A 56 8.04 -9.51 -14.65
N GLN A 57 9.29 -9.67 -14.22
CA GLN A 57 9.62 -9.79 -12.81
C GLN A 57 9.39 -8.42 -12.18
N ASP A 58 8.52 -8.38 -11.18
CA ASP A 58 8.22 -7.15 -10.45
C ASP A 58 9.43 -6.77 -9.59
N ILE A 59 9.79 -5.48 -9.61
CA ILE A 59 10.91 -4.95 -8.85
C ILE A 59 10.38 -4.39 -7.53
N GLY A 60 10.93 -4.87 -6.42
CA GLY A 60 10.63 -4.37 -5.07
C GLY A 60 11.52 -3.20 -4.66
N ILE A 61 11.05 -2.41 -3.67
CA ILE A 61 11.87 -1.42 -2.97
C ILE A 61 11.77 -1.69 -1.48
N GLN A 62 12.91 -1.72 -0.79
CA GLN A 62 12.99 -1.85 0.65
C GLN A 62 13.74 -0.65 1.22
N ILE A 63 13.16 0.05 2.19
CA ILE A 63 13.79 1.17 2.91
C ILE A 63 13.98 0.74 4.36
N ASN A 64 15.22 0.78 4.86
CA ASN A 64 15.55 0.45 6.25
C ASN A 64 15.00 -0.92 6.72
N GLY A 65 14.97 -1.90 5.81
CA GLY A 65 14.46 -3.25 6.11
C GLY A 65 12.96 -3.44 5.87
N GLN A 66 12.18 -2.38 5.62
CA GLN A 66 10.75 -2.46 5.35
C GLN A 66 10.46 -2.43 3.85
N LEU A 67 9.64 -3.35 3.36
CA LEU A 67 9.20 -3.36 1.97
C LEU A 67 8.22 -2.19 1.72
N LEU A 68 8.48 -1.41 0.69
CA LEU A 68 7.66 -0.27 0.29
C LEU A 68 6.67 -0.69 -0.79
N GLU A 69 5.37 -0.57 -0.48
CA GLU A 69 4.31 -0.67 -1.47
C GLU A 69 4.18 0.65 -2.26
N LEU A 70 4.14 0.53 -3.58
CA LEU A 70 4.03 1.65 -4.51
C LEU A 70 2.76 1.54 -5.34
N ASP A 71 2.12 2.68 -5.58
CA ASP A 71 0.94 2.81 -6.46
C ASP A 71 1.27 2.50 -7.92
N VAL A 72 2.51 2.81 -8.34
CA VAL A 72 3.04 2.46 -9.66
C VAL A 72 4.35 1.69 -9.53
N LYS A 73 4.42 0.56 -10.23
CA LYS A 73 5.55 -0.36 -10.15
C LYS A 73 6.84 0.27 -10.72
N PRO A 74 7.99 0.11 -10.04
CA PRO A 74 9.30 0.40 -10.62
C PRO A 74 9.58 -0.45 -11.86
N PHE A 75 10.48 0.02 -12.71
CA PHE A 75 10.93 -0.72 -13.89
C PHE A 75 12.42 -0.54 -14.15
N LEU A 76 13.01 -1.50 -14.87
CA LEU A 76 14.39 -1.44 -15.34
C LEU A 76 14.46 -0.82 -16.73
N GLU A 77 15.37 0.12 -16.90
CA GLU A 77 15.73 0.67 -18.20
C GLU A 77 17.25 0.87 -18.26
N ASN A 78 17.90 0.37 -19.32
CA ASN A 78 19.35 0.46 -19.52
C ASN A 78 20.18 0.04 -18.29
N GLY A 79 19.72 -0.95 -17.52
CA GLY A 79 20.40 -1.42 -16.31
C GLY A 79 20.29 -0.46 -15.11
N ARG A 80 19.31 0.44 -15.11
CA ARG A 80 18.95 1.31 -13.99
C ARG A 80 17.51 1.08 -13.58
N THR A 81 17.25 1.05 -12.28
CA THR A 81 15.90 0.96 -11.74
C THR A 81 15.30 2.36 -11.64
N LEU A 82 14.24 2.60 -12.40
CA LEU A 82 13.43 3.80 -12.31
C LEU A 82 12.28 3.59 -11.34
N VAL A 83 12.12 4.54 -10.43
CA VAL A 83 11.12 4.49 -9.36
C VAL A 83 10.24 5.74 -9.41
N PRO A 84 8.96 5.66 -8.99
CA PRO A 84 8.14 6.85 -8.81
C PRO A 84 8.76 7.74 -7.74
N LEU A 85 9.23 8.91 -8.14
CA LEU A 85 10.06 9.78 -7.32
C LEU A 85 9.41 10.13 -5.98
N ARG A 86 8.15 10.58 -6.00
CA ARG A 86 7.43 10.97 -4.79
C ARG A 86 7.29 9.82 -3.79
N GLY A 87 6.87 8.64 -4.25
CA GLY A 87 6.62 7.49 -3.39
C GLY A 87 7.84 7.01 -2.61
N VAL A 88 9.04 7.12 -3.21
CA VAL A 88 10.29 6.76 -2.54
C VAL A 88 10.83 7.92 -1.69
N MET A 89 10.82 9.15 -2.21
CA MET A 89 11.45 10.29 -1.51
C MET A 89 10.69 10.74 -0.26
N GLU A 90 9.36 10.71 -0.26
CA GLU A 90 8.57 11.04 0.94
C GLU A 90 8.83 10.04 2.07
N LYS A 91 9.04 8.76 1.73
CA LYS A 91 9.41 7.73 2.72
C LYS A 91 10.82 7.88 3.26
N LEU A 92 11.69 8.55 2.51
CA LEU A 92 13.00 8.98 2.98
C LEU A 92 12.94 10.31 3.76
N GLY A 93 11.75 10.86 4.02
CA GLY A 93 11.56 12.10 4.78
C GLY A 93 11.85 13.38 3.97
N ALA A 94 11.92 13.28 2.64
CA ALA A 94 12.15 14.43 1.78
C ALA A 94 10.84 15.07 1.30
N VAL A 95 10.85 16.40 1.15
CA VAL A 95 9.78 17.18 0.53
C VAL A 95 10.01 17.21 -0.98
N VAL A 96 8.96 16.94 -1.77
CA VAL A 96 9.04 16.90 -3.24
C VAL A 96 8.10 17.94 -3.84
N GLU A 97 8.66 18.89 -4.59
CA GLU A 97 7.94 19.95 -5.29
C GLU A 97 8.07 19.80 -6.81
N TRP A 98 6.99 20.05 -7.55
CA TRP A 98 6.96 19.99 -9.00
C TRP A 98 6.68 21.36 -9.62
N PHE A 99 7.56 21.80 -10.52
CA PHE A 99 7.44 23.05 -11.26
C PHE A 99 7.09 22.75 -12.71
N ALA A 100 5.78 22.76 -13.02
CA ALA A 100 5.26 22.32 -14.31
C ALA A 100 5.79 23.14 -15.50
N GLU A 101 5.91 24.47 -15.35
CA GLU A 101 6.38 25.37 -16.41
C GLU A 101 7.83 25.07 -16.83
N GLN A 102 8.64 24.65 -15.85
CA GLN A 102 10.07 24.36 -16.04
C GLN A 102 10.32 22.86 -16.26
N LYS A 103 9.29 22.03 -16.10
CA LYS A 103 9.39 20.56 -16.03
C LYS A 103 10.44 20.10 -15.01
N THR A 104 10.54 20.81 -13.90
CA THR A 104 11.58 20.60 -12.88
C THR A 104 10.96 19.97 -11.64
N VAL A 105 11.57 18.90 -11.14
CA VAL A 105 11.31 18.41 -9.78
C VAL A 105 12.38 18.95 -8.85
N LYS A 106 11.96 19.39 -7.67
CA LYS A 106 12.81 19.77 -6.56
C LYS A 106 12.58 18.85 -5.37
N VAL A 107 13.64 18.32 -4.79
CA VAL A 107 13.61 17.43 -3.62
C VAL A 107 14.44 18.05 -2.51
N GLN A 108 13.90 18.13 -1.30
CA GLN A 108 14.56 18.78 -0.16
C GLN A 108 14.53 17.91 1.10
N LYS A 109 15.68 17.76 1.76
CA LYS A 109 15.83 17.10 3.07
C LYS A 109 17.09 17.64 3.75
N ASP A 110 17.05 17.95 5.05
CA ASP A 110 18.21 18.27 5.90
C ASP A 110 19.24 19.23 5.29
N GLY A 111 18.78 20.31 4.65
CA GLY A 111 19.65 21.31 4.03
C GLY A 111 20.28 20.89 2.70
N ILE A 112 19.86 19.75 2.15
CA ILE A 112 20.15 19.28 0.79
C ILE A 112 18.96 19.61 -0.11
N SER A 113 19.23 20.19 -1.28
CA SER A 113 18.23 20.49 -2.31
C SER A 113 18.69 19.92 -3.65
N ILE A 114 17.87 19.05 -4.24
CA ILE A 114 18.13 18.43 -5.54
C ILE A 114 17.13 19.02 -6.53
N GLU A 115 17.60 19.55 -7.65
CA GLU A 115 16.79 20.04 -8.75
C GLU A 115 17.09 19.23 -10.00
N LEU A 116 16.05 18.68 -10.62
CA LEU A 116 16.17 17.87 -11.81
C LEU A 116 15.09 18.22 -12.83
N VAL A 117 15.52 18.51 -14.04
CA VAL A 117 14.65 18.78 -15.18
C VAL A 117 14.31 17.45 -15.85
N VAL A 118 13.04 17.17 -16.06
CA VAL A 118 12.59 15.91 -16.67
C VAL A 118 13.07 15.81 -18.11
N GLY A 119 13.67 14.68 -18.46
CA GLY A 119 14.24 14.41 -19.77
C GLY A 119 15.72 14.77 -19.90
N GLU A 120 16.27 15.52 -18.94
CA GLU A 120 17.69 15.84 -18.90
C GLU A 120 18.51 14.74 -18.22
N THR A 121 19.81 14.70 -18.54
CA THR A 121 20.79 13.75 -17.99
C THR A 121 21.66 14.36 -16.90
N THR A 122 21.23 15.49 -16.32
CA THR A 122 21.94 16.16 -15.24
C THR A 122 20.99 16.52 -14.10
N ALA A 123 21.45 16.39 -12.86
CA ALA A 123 20.77 16.90 -11.67
C ALA A 123 21.67 17.90 -10.96
N LYS A 124 21.09 18.99 -10.46
CA LYS A 124 21.77 19.98 -9.62
C LYS A 124 21.52 19.64 -8.16
N VAL A 125 22.57 19.42 -7.39
CA VAL A 125 22.51 19.17 -5.95
C VAL A 125 23.13 20.36 -5.23
N VAL A 126 22.43 20.90 -4.25
CA VAL A 126 22.89 21.99 -3.39
C VAL A 126 22.93 21.46 -1.97
N LYS A 127 24.11 21.49 -1.34
CA LYS A 127 24.30 21.09 0.06
C LYS A 127 24.73 22.29 0.89
N ASN A 128 24.11 22.49 2.04
CA ASN A 128 24.53 23.49 3.01
C ASN A 128 25.59 22.90 3.95
N GLU A 129 26.87 23.05 3.62
CA GLU A 129 28.00 22.67 4.47
C GLU A 129 28.47 23.92 5.24
N ASP A 130 28.46 23.89 6.57
CA ASP A 130 28.90 25.00 7.45
C ASP A 130 28.22 26.35 7.19
N GLY A 131 26.96 26.33 6.74
CA GLY A 131 26.17 27.53 6.43
C GLY A 131 26.47 28.17 5.07
N VAL A 132 27.30 27.52 4.24
CA VAL A 132 27.58 27.95 2.86
C VAL A 132 26.94 26.97 1.88
N PRO A 133 26.09 27.44 0.94
CA PRO A 133 25.54 26.58 -0.09
C PRO A 133 26.62 26.20 -1.11
N LYS A 134 26.83 24.91 -1.29
CA LYS A 134 27.73 24.34 -2.31
C LYS A 134 26.91 23.63 -3.36
N GLU A 135 27.10 24.02 -4.62
CA GLU A 135 26.42 23.44 -5.76
C GLU A 135 27.30 22.38 -6.44
N GLU A 136 26.69 21.26 -6.80
CA GLU A 136 27.28 20.16 -7.55
C GLU A 136 26.33 19.74 -8.68
N ILE A 137 26.88 19.42 -9.85
CA ILE A 137 26.11 18.88 -10.97
C ILE A 137 26.49 17.40 -11.12
N ILE A 138 25.50 16.53 -11.04
CA ILE A 138 25.66 15.09 -11.15
C ILE A 138 25.06 14.63 -12.49
N GLU A 139 25.82 13.85 -13.25
CA GLU A 139 25.33 13.22 -14.49
C GLU A 139 24.51 11.95 -14.19
N LEU A 140 23.43 11.74 -14.94
CA LEU A 140 22.57 10.58 -14.87
C LEU A 140 22.86 9.64 -16.05
N ASP A 141 23.03 8.35 -15.75
CA ASP A 141 23.13 7.31 -16.80
C ASP A 141 21.84 7.15 -17.62
N VAL A 142 20.70 7.48 -17.00
CA VAL A 142 19.37 7.41 -17.63
C VAL A 142 18.59 8.67 -17.23
N PRO A 143 18.03 9.42 -18.19
CA PRO A 143 17.25 10.61 -17.86
C PRO A 143 15.98 10.23 -17.10
N SER A 144 15.50 11.14 -16.26
CA SER A 144 14.19 11.03 -15.65
C SER A 144 13.08 11.15 -16.70
N LYS A 145 11.93 10.51 -16.46
CA LYS A 145 10.83 10.43 -17.42
C LYS A 145 9.49 10.63 -16.73
N ILE A 146 8.50 11.08 -17.49
CA ILE A 146 7.11 11.03 -17.05
C ILE A 146 6.45 9.85 -17.74
N VAL A 147 5.92 8.91 -16.96
CA VAL A 147 5.14 7.76 -17.41
C VAL A 147 3.84 7.75 -16.61
N ASP A 148 2.69 7.70 -17.28
CA ASP A 148 1.37 7.70 -16.65
C ASP A 148 1.19 8.78 -15.58
N ASP A 149 1.59 10.01 -15.92
CA ASP A 149 1.54 11.19 -15.03
C ASP A 149 2.36 11.04 -13.72
N ARG A 150 3.36 10.15 -13.70
CA ARG A 150 4.34 10.01 -12.62
C ARG A 150 5.76 10.29 -13.12
N THR A 151 6.51 11.07 -12.34
CA THR A 151 7.93 11.27 -12.60
C THR A 151 8.73 10.08 -12.08
N PHE A 152 9.40 9.39 -12.99
CA PHE A 152 10.29 8.28 -12.75
C PHE A 152 11.74 8.74 -12.81
N ILE A 153 12.54 8.28 -11.85
CA ILE A 153 13.94 8.68 -11.71
C ILE A 153 14.80 7.47 -11.34
N PRO A 154 16.08 7.43 -11.75
CA PRO A 154 17.04 6.47 -11.21
C PRO A 154 17.15 6.63 -9.69
N VAL A 155 16.71 5.62 -8.95
CA VAL A 155 16.59 5.68 -7.48
C VAL A 155 17.91 5.97 -6.78
N ARG A 156 19.01 5.42 -7.30
CA ARG A 156 20.35 5.53 -6.73
C ARG A 156 20.79 6.99 -6.61
N LEU A 157 20.62 7.77 -7.68
CA LEU A 157 21.05 9.17 -7.73
C LEU A 157 20.44 9.99 -6.59
N VAL A 158 19.11 9.94 -6.47
CA VAL A 158 18.40 10.80 -5.52
C VAL A 158 18.61 10.30 -4.09
N ALA A 159 18.56 8.99 -3.88
CA ALA A 159 18.78 8.41 -2.56
C ALA A 159 20.21 8.67 -2.05
N GLU A 160 21.25 8.47 -2.87
CA GLU A 160 22.64 8.75 -2.49
C GLU A 160 22.89 10.26 -2.28
N ALA A 161 22.29 11.12 -3.11
CA ALA A 161 22.39 12.56 -2.93
C ALA A 161 21.75 13.04 -1.61
N LEU A 162 20.72 12.35 -1.11
CA LEU A 162 20.11 12.55 0.20
C LEU A 162 20.84 11.84 1.35
N GLY A 163 21.98 11.19 1.08
CA GLY A 163 22.79 10.51 2.10
C GLY A 163 22.40 9.07 2.39
N ALA A 164 21.62 8.41 1.53
CA ALA A 164 21.28 6.99 1.71
C ALA A 164 22.20 6.05 0.91
N ASP A 165 22.54 4.89 1.46
CA ASP A 165 23.19 3.77 0.77
C ASP A 165 22.18 2.96 -0.04
N VAL A 166 22.53 2.56 -1.26
CA VAL A 166 21.62 1.89 -2.21
C VAL A 166 22.22 0.60 -2.74
N GLY A 167 21.70 -0.52 -2.22
CA GLY A 167 22.02 -1.88 -2.65
C GLY A 167 21.00 -2.47 -3.63
N TRP A 168 21.42 -3.54 -4.31
CA TRP A 168 20.57 -4.37 -5.15
C TRP A 168 20.59 -5.82 -4.68
N ASP A 169 19.42 -6.41 -4.46
CA ASP A 169 19.26 -7.83 -4.17
C ASP A 169 18.78 -8.56 -5.43
N GLU A 170 19.73 -9.19 -6.13
CA GLU A 170 19.47 -9.92 -7.37
C GLU A 170 18.51 -11.10 -7.19
N LYS A 171 18.56 -11.77 -6.03
CA LYS A 171 17.74 -12.96 -5.78
C LYS A 171 16.27 -12.58 -5.64
N ASN A 172 16.00 -11.45 -4.99
CA ASN A 172 14.66 -10.97 -4.69
C ASN A 172 14.21 -9.82 -5.62
N MET A 173 15.01 -9.45 -6.63
CA MET A 173 14.75 -8.33 -7.54
C MET A 173 14.34 -7.05 -6.78
N THR A 174 15.07 -6.72 -5.71
CA THR A 174 14.68 -5.64 -4.77
C THR A 174 15.79 -4.61 -4.60
N VAL A 175 15.46 -3.34 -4.73
CA VAL A 175 16.35 -2.22 -4.36
C VAL A 175 16.32 -2.06 -2.84
N LYS A 176 17.48 -2.04 -2.18
CA LYS A 176 17.60 -1.82 -0.73
C LYS A 176 18.19 -0.44 -0.47
N ILE A 177 17.45 0.42 0.21
CA ILE A 177 17.87 1.78 0.57
C ILE A 177 18.07 1.82 2.09
N ARG A 178 19.19 2.38 2.54
CA ARG A 178 19.53 2.58 3.96
C ARG A 178 19.91 4.04 4.19
N THR A 179 19.19 4.77 5.03
CA THR A 179 19.52 6.18 5.32
C THR A 179 20.70 6.31 6.29
N THR A 180 21.49 7.39 6.26
CA THR A 180 22.54 7.62 7.28
C THR A 180 21.99 7.87 8.68
N ASP A 181 20.78 8.43 8.82
CA ASP A 181 20.08 8.54 10.10
C ASP A 181 19.49 7.19 10.55
N PHE A 182 19.50 6.22 9.63
CA PHE A 182 19.44 4.82 9.96
C PHE A 182 20.88 4.36 10.13
N ASP A 183 21.51 4.81 11.20
CA ASP A 183 22.57 4.04 11.83
C ASP A 183 21.90 2.72 12.18
N GLY A 184 22.07 1.73 11.29
CA GLY A 184 21.63 0.38 11.55
C GLY A 184 22.11 0.05 12.95
N ILE A 185 21.16 -0.25 13.83
CA ILE A 185 21.34 -0.48 15.26
C ILE A 185 22.75 -1.03 15.49
N ALA A 186 23.66 -0.22 16.05
CA ALA A 186 24.99 -0.71 16.33
C ALA A 186 24.81 -1.98 17.16
N GLN A 187 25.46 -3.08 16.80
CA GLN A 187 25.38 -4.33 17.58
C GLN A 187 25.72 -4.08 19.07
N GLU A 188 26.45 -2.99 19.35
CA GLU A 188 26.83 -2.48 20.68
C GLU A 188 25.67 -1.83 21.47
N ASP A 189 24.64 -1.33 20.78
CA ASP A 189 23.44 -0.74 21.39
C ASP A 189 22.33 -1.77 21.62
N ILE A 190 22.44 -2.97 21.04
CA ILE A 190 21.53 -4.08 21.33
C ILE A 190 21.99 -4.75 22.61
N GLY A 191 21.22 -4.55 23.68
CA GLY A 191 21.41 -5.22 24.94
C GLY A 191 20.82 -6.63 24.97
N GLU A 192 21.10 -7.34 26.05
CA GLU A 192 20.54 -8.66 26.33
C GLU A 192 19.02 -8.60 26.55
N SER A 193 18.33 -9.73 26.38
CA SER A 193 16.91 -9.85 26.72
C SER A 193 16.71 -9.91 28.24
N LEU A 194 15.51 -9.62 28.73
CA LEU A 194 15.22 -9.69 30.17
C LEU A 194 15.46 -11.09 30.74
N GLU A 195 15.19 -12.15 29.96
CA GLU A 195 15.51 -13.53 30.33
C GLU A 195 17.01 -13.74 30.55
N SER A 196 17.82 -13.28 29.60
CA SER A 196 19.27 -13.43 29.66
C SER A 196 19.88 -12.67 30.84
N MET A 197 19.28 -11.53 31.20
CA MET A 197 19.66 -10.73 32.36
C MET A 197 19.17 -11.30 33.71
N GLY A 198 18.39 -12.40 33.70
CA GLY A 198 17.78 -12.96 34.91
C GLY A 198 16.66 -12.08 35.49
N LYS A 199 16.07 -11.21 34.67
CA LYS A 199 15.01 -10.24 35.02
C LYS A 199 13.67 -10.56 34.35
N ALA A 200 13.48 -11.80 33.89
CA ALA A 200 12.25 -12.23 33.25
C ALA A 200 11.03 -11.98 34.13
N ILE A 201 9.98 -11.44 33.53
CA ILE A 201 8.69 -11.24 34.18
C ILE A 201 7.95 -12.57 34.15
N SER A 202 7.51 -13.06 35.31
CA SER A 202 6.66 -14.25 35.39
C SER A 202 5.19 -13.86 35.21
N VAL A 203 4.49 -14.55 34.31
CA VAL A 203 3.05 -14.35 34.09
C VAL A 203 2.26 -14.55 35.39
N ASP A 204 2.65 -15.52 36.24
CA ASP A 204 1.97 -15.78 37.51
C ASP A 204 2.18 -14.67 38.56
N SER A 205 3.13 -13.76 38.34
CA SER A 205 3.35 -12.61 39.21
C SER A 205 2.43 -11.42 38.90
N ILE A 206 1.70 -11.48 37.78
CA ILE A 206 0.82 -10.41 37.31
C ILE A 206 -0.55 -10.55 37.98
N LYS A 207 -0.98 -9.48 38.62
CA LYS A 207 -2.31 -9.36 39.23
C LYS A 207 -3.34 -8.95 38.18
N GLU A 208 -3.02 -7.91 37.42
CA GLU A 208 -3.85 -7.39 36.34
C GLU A 208 -2.99 -6.71 35.28
N MET A 209 -3.47 -6.72 34.03
CA MET A 209 -2.87 -6.02 32.91
C MET A 209 -3.96 -5.33 32.12
N LYS A 210 -3.80 -4.01 31.91
CA LYS A 210 -4.82 -3.17 31.29
C LYS A 210 -4.20 -2.27 30.25
N LEU A 211 -4.88 -2.14 29.12
CA LEU A 211 -4.56 -1.19 28.06
C LEU A 211 -5.34 0.11 28.32
N TYR A 212 -4.67 1.25 28.18
CA TYR A 212 -5.24 2.58 28.34
C TYR A 212 -4.95 3.45 27.11
N SER A 213 -5.88 4.34 26.81
CA SER A 213 -5.71 5.32 25.74
C SER A 213 -4.69 6.38 26.09
N LEU A 214 -4.26 7.16 25.09
CA LEU A 214 -3.48 8.39 25.30
C LEU A 214 -4.14 9.37 26.29
N MET A 215 -5.47 9.35 26.38
CA MET A 215 -6.27 10.18 27.29
C MET A 215 -6.47 9.53 28.68
N GLN A 216 -5.75 8.44 28.98
CA GLN A 216 -5.81 7.68 30.24
C GLN A 216 -7.15 6.97 30.51
N GLU A 217 -7.95 6.73 29.46
CA GLU A 217 -9.18 5.97 29.57
C GLU A 217 -8.86 4.47 29.45
N GLU A 218 -9.45 3.64 30.32
CA GLU A 218 -9.27 2.18 30.25
C GLU A 218 -9.93 1.64 28.98
N ILE A 219 -9.13 0.98 28.15
CA ILE A 219 -9.58 0.41 26.88
C ILE A 219 -10.04 -1.02 27.10
N LYS A 220 -9.15 -1.84 27.65
CA LYS A 220 -9.40 -3.27 27.83
C LYS A 220 -8.53 -3.84 28.95
N THR A 221 -9.15 -4.68 29.77
CA THR A 221 -8.43 -5.61 30.64
C THR A 221 -8.01 -6.82 29.82
N LEU A 222 -6.71 -7.12 29.77
CA LEU A 222 -6.15 -8.16 28.93
C LEU A 222 -6.40 -9.57 29.51
N SER A 223 -6.75 -10.51 28.65
CA SER A 223 -6.94 -11.92 29.00
C SER A 223 -5.59 -12.60 29.29
N ARG A 224 -5.65 -13.76 29.95
CA ARG A 224 -4.43 -14.52 30.28
C ARG A 224 -3.60 -14.88 29.04
N GLU A 225 -4.23 -15.22 27.92
CA GLU A 225 -3.53 -15.57 26.68
C GLU A 225 -2.79 -14.35 26.09
N GLU A 226 -3.41 -13.17 26.16
CA GLU A 226 -2.81 -11.92 25.69
C GLU A 226 -1.64 -11.48 26.59
N ILE A 227 -1.81 -11.64 27.90
CA ILE A 227 -0.74 -11.43 28.88
C ILE A 227 0.45 -12.35 28.59
N GLU A 228 0.21 -13.65 28.35
CA GLU A 228 1.27 -14.61 28.04
C GLU A 228 2.05 -14.21 26.78
N LYS A 229 1.36 -13.76 25.72
CA LYS A 229 1.99 -13.28 24.49
C LYS A 229 2.85 -12.04 24.74
N ILE A 230 2.29 -11.01 25.37
CA ILE A 230 2.99 -9.75 25.66
C ILE A 230 4.23 -10.00 26.51
N ILE A 231 4.09 -10.77 27.59
CA ILE A 231 5.21 -11.06 28.50
C ILE A 231 6.28 -11.90 27.82
N ASN A 232 5.90 -12.91 27.04
CA ASN A 232 6.87 -13.69 26.27
C ASN A 232 7.64 -12.80 25.27
N SER A 233 6.94 -11.88 24.60
CA SER A 233 7.56 -10.91 23.71
C SER A 233 8.56 -10.02 24.43
N LEU A 234 8.20 -9.42 25.57
CA LEU A 234 9.08 -8.56 26.37
C LEU A 234 10.30 -9.31 26.92
N ASN A 235 10.09 -10.54 27.37
CA ASN A 235 11.12 -11.36 28.00
C ASN A 235 12.19 -11.84 27.02
N THR A 236 11.77 -12.17 25.78
CA THR A 236 12.63 -12.74 24.74
C THR A 236 13.23 -11.67 23.81
N SER A 237 12.59 -10.51 23.70
CA SER A 237 13.10 -9.40 22.87
C SER A 237 14.36 -8.77 23.48
N PRO A 238 15.32 -8.35 22.65
CA PRO A 238 16.51 -7.68 23.13
C PRO A 238 16.18 -6.27 23.62
N THR A 239 17.00 -5.78 24.56
CA THR A 239 16.94 -4.38 24.98
C THR A 239 17.69 -3.48 24.00
N PHE A 240 17.35 -2.20 23.99
CA PHE A 240 18.03 -1.16 23.23
C PHE A 240 18.63 -0.14 24.20
N ASN A 241 19.94 0.06 24.10
CA ASN A 241 20.74 0.93 24.96
C ASN A 241 21.16 2.23 24.25
N GLY A 242 20.80 2.39 22.97
CA GLY A 242 21.08 3.60 22.21
C GLY A 242 20.13 4.76 22.57
N ALA A 243 20.39 5.92 21.98
CA ALA A 243 19.54 7.09 22.19
C ALA A 243 18.17 6.91 21.50
N TYR A 244 17.08 7.21 22.21
CA TYR A 244 15.73 7.24 21.67
C TYR A 244 15.00 8.53 22.08
N ILE A 245 14.04 8.96 21.26
CA ILE A 245 13.26 10.18 21.51
C ILE A 245 12.06 9.85 22.40
N GLU A 246 12.00 10.46 23.58
CA GLU A 246 10.88 10.32 24.53
C GLU A 246 9.73 11.27 24.18
N MET A 247 9.00 10.99 23.10
CA MET A 247 7.69 11.62 22.86
C MET A 247 6.61 10.58 23.06
N LEU A 248 5.73 10.75 24.05
CA LEU A 248 4.62 9.83 24.29
C LEU A 248 3.66 9.85 23.10
N ALA A 249 3.53 8.71 22.42
CA ALA A 249 2.58 8.53 21.34
C ALA A 249 2.07 7.08 21.31
N GLY A 250 0.76 6.91 21.22
CA GLY A 250 0.08 5.61 21.34
C GLY A 250 -0.50 5.33 22.72
N ASN A 251 -1.31 4.28 22.79
CA ASN A 251 -1.86 3.72 24.01
C ASN A 251 -0.72 3.30 24.97
N ASN A 252 -1.05 3.06 26.24
CA ASN A 252 -0.13 2.51 27.22
C ASN A 252 -0.70 1.27 27.89
N ILE A 253 0.15 0.33 28.26
CA ILE A 253 -0.26 -0.85 29.05
C ILE A 253 0.26 -0.67 30.47
N LYS A 254 -0.64 -0.77 31.44
CA LYS A 254 -0.31 -0.82 32.86
C LYS A 254 -0.45 -2.25 33.37
N ILE A 255 0.58 -2.73 34.03
CA ILE A 255 0.65 -4.05 34.66
C ILE A 255 0.76 -3.83 36.17
N GLU A 256 -0.16 -4.39 36.95
CA GLU A 256 0.00 -4.48 38.40
C GLU A 256 0.52 -5.86 38.78
N LEU A 257 1.48 -5.91 39.69
CA LEU A 257 2.09 -7.13 40.20
C LEU A 257 1.49 -7.53 41.55
N ASN A 258 1.48 -8.83 41.83
CA ASN A 258 0.96 -9.39 43.09
C ASN A 258 1.69 -8.89 44.34
N ASN A 259 2.94 -8.43 44.18
CA ASN A 259 3.76 -7.87 45.26
C ASN A 259 3.56 -6.35 45.46
N GLY A 260 2.62 -5.72 44.74
CA GLY A 260 2.36 -4.27 44.81
C GLY A 260 3.25 -3.43 43.91
N GLY A 261 4.12 -4.03 43.10
CA GLY A 261 4.84 -3.34 42.04
C GLY A 261 3.96 -3.03 40.83
N SER A 262 4.43 -2.14 39.96
CA SER A 262 3.77 -1.82 38.70
C SER A 262 4.76 -1.73 37.55
N ILE A 263 4.27 -2.03 36.34
CA ILE A 263 5.02 -1.86 35.09
C ILE A 263 4.16 -1.03 34.14
N LEU A 264 4.75 -0.04 33.49
CA LEU A 264 4.12 0.79 32.48
C LEU A 264 4.85 0.60 31.16
N LEU A 265 4.12 0.22 30.12
CA LEU A 265 4.61 0.11 28.75
C LEU A 265 4.09 1.29 27.93
N THR A 266 4.99 2.02 27.29
CA THR A 266 4.66 3.15 26.41
C THR A 266 5.37 3.00 25.07
N SER A 267 4.68 3.40 23.99
CA SER A 267 5.32 3.62 22.69
C SER A 267 5.66 5.10 22.53
N PHE A 268 6.58 5.38 21.62
CA PHE A 268 6.95 6.72 21.19
C PHE A 268 6.61 6.98 19.71
N GLY A 269 5.55 6.32 19.21
CA GLY A 269 5.19 6.38 17.80
C GLY A 269 6.00 5.40 16.93
N SER A 270 6.80 4.54 17.55
CA SER A 270 7.48 3.44 16.88
C SER A 270 6.77 2.12 17.11
N ARG A 271 6.54 1.38 16.03
CA ARG A 271 6.00 0.02 16.09
C ARG A 271 7.03 -0.98 16.58
N ASP A 272 8.32 -0.66 16.49
CA ASP A 272 9.41 -1.62 16.70
C ASP A 272 9.99 -1.59 18.13
N TYR A 273 9.74 -0.52 18.88
CA TYR A 273 10.33 -0.29 20.20
C TYR A 273 9.27 0.09 21.24
N VAL A 274 9.48 -0.37 22.47
CA VAL A 274 8.61 -0.12 23.61
C VAL A 274 9.46 0.28 24.81
N VAL A 275 9.05 1.34 25.50
CA VAL A 275 9.66 1.75 26.76
C VAL A 275 8.88 1.09 27.90
N MET A 276 9.59 0.32 28.71
CA MET A 276 9.07 -0.36 29.89
C MET A 276 9.62 0.31 31.14
N SER A 277 8.75 0.98 31.90
CA SER A 277 9.06 1.55 33.21
C SER A 277 8.56 0.63 34.31
N VAL A 278 9.44 0.19 35.19
CA VAL A 278 9.14 -0.75 36.29
C VAL A 278 9.31 -0.01 37.62
N GLU A 279 8.32 -0.14 38.49
CA GLU A 279 8.36 0.37 39.87
C GLU A 279 8.07 -0.78 40.84
N ILE A 280 9.03 -1.13 41.70
CA ILE A 280 8.86 -2.15 42.74
C ILE A 280 9.46 -1.63 44.04
N ASN A 281 8.66 -1.59 45.12
CA ASN A 281 9.10 -1.13 46.45
C ASN A 281 9.75 0.28 46.47
N GLY A 282 9.37 1.16 45.54
CA GLY A 282 9.91 2.52 45.41
C GLY A 282 11.23 2.62 44.61
N GLU A 283 11.72 1.52 44.05
CA GLU A 283 12.81 1.53 43.07
C GLU A 283 12.26 1.57 41.65
N TYR A 284 12.86 2.41 40.80
CA TYR A 284 12.47 2.61 39.41
C TYR A 284 13.56 2.08 38.46
N ALA A 285 13.15 1.36 37.42
CA ALA A 285 14.02 0.96 36.32
C ALA A 285 13.29 1.13 34.98
N THR A 286 13.98 1.64 33.98
CA THR A 286 13.44 1.81 32.62
C THR A 286 14.26 0.98 31.64
N TYR A 287 13.58 0.29 30.73
CA TYR A 287 14.16 -0.49 29.66
C TYR A 287 13.53 -0.07 28.33
N CYS A 288 14.33 0.15 27.30
CA CYS A 288 13.82 0.20 25.93
C CYS A 288 13.94 -1.22 25.35
N ILE A 289 12.85 -1.79 24.84
CA ILE A 289 12.77 -3.16 24.37
C ILE A 289 12.35 -3.15 22.91
N MET A 290 13.08 -3.88 22.08
CA MET A 290 12.77 -4.04 20.66
C MET A 290 11.69 -5.10 20.46
N SER A 291 10.45 -4.79 20.86
CA SER A 291 9.30 -5.70 20.73
C SER A 291 8.28 -5.13 19.73
N PRO A 292 8.34 -5.53 18.44
CA PRO A 292 7.37 -5.10 17.44
C PRO A 292 5.94 -5.53 17.70
N GLU A 293 5.78 -6.66 18.40
CA GLU A 293 4.48 -7.18 18.80
C GLU A 293 3.79 -6.26 19.80
N VAL A 294 4.51 -5.84 20.85
CA VAL A 294 3.97 -4.93 21.86
C VAL A 294 3.87 -3.50 21.29
N GLY A 295 4.86 -3.06 20.51
CA GLY A 295 4.81 -1.74 19.86
C GLY A 295 3.63 -1.60 18.89
N SER A 296 3.28 -2.67 18.17
CA SER A 296 2.05 -2.73 17.38
C SER A 296 0.80 -2.59 18.25
N ILE A 297 0.67 -3.33 19.36
CA ILE A 297 -0.50 -3.23 20.26
C ILE A 297 -0.68 -1.81 20.83
N LEU A 298 0.42 -1.15 21.18
CA LEU A 298 0.38 0.22 21.74
C LEU A 298 0.03 1.26 20.68
N LEU A 299 0.32 1.02 19.41
CA LEU A 299 -0.01 1.93 18.30
C LEU A 299 -1.25 1.51 17.51
N ASP A 300 -1.84 0.37 17.85
CA ASP A 300 -3.04 -0.11 17.19
C ASP A 300 -4.23 0.75 17.59
N GLN A 301 -4.92 1.27 16.58
CA GLN A 301 -6.17 1.98 16.80
C GLN A 301 -7.35 0.99 16.95
N GLU A 302 -7.15 -0.30 16.63
CA GLU A 302 -8.18 -1.35 16.67
C GLU A 302 -8.56 -1.81 18.09
N TYR A 303 -7.78 -1.49 19.13
CA TYR A 303 -8.12 -1.93 20.49
C TYR A 303 -9.14 -1.03 21.22
N ASN A 304 -9.40 0.18 20.71
CA ASN A 304 -10.47 1.07 21.18
C ASN A 304 -11.80 0.73 20.50
N ALA A 305 -12.53 -0.31 20.91
CA ALA A 305 -13.97 -0.42 20.62
C ALA A 305 -14.62 -1.62 21.31
N ASP A 306 -15.07 -1.46 22.55
CA ASP A 306 -16.40 -1.98 22.90
C ASP A 306 -17.40 -0.86 22.57
N GLU A 307 -18.20 -1.09 21.52
CA GLU A 307 -19.38 -0.32 21.12
C GLU A 307 -19.28 1.22 21.14
N GLU A 308 -18.48 1.79 20.24
CA GLU A 308 -18.91 2.97 19.49
C GLU A 308 -18.59 2.74 18.02
N SER A 309 -19.61 2.83 17.19
CA SER A 309 -19.55 2.70 15.73
C SER A 309 -18.32 3.39 15.17
N GLU A 310 -17.58 2.73 14.29
CA GLU A 310 -16.90 3.45 13.21
C GLU A 310 -17.96 4.36 12.58
N ASN A 311 -17.92 5.65 12.94
CA ASN A 311 -18.39 6.66 12.04
C ASN A 311 -17.27 6.89 11.01
N THR A 312 -16.82 5.82 10.34
CA THR A 312 -16.53 5.97 8.93
C THR A 312 -17.86 6.35 8.34
N GLU A 313 -18.10 7.66 8.21
CA GLU A 313 -19.29 8.14 7.52
C GLU A 313 -19.38 7.33 6.23
N PRO A 314 -20.53 6.69 5.95
CA PRO A 314 -20.70 5.90 4.76
C PRO A 314 -20.16 6.63 3.52
N GLN A 315 -19.10 6.09 2.91
CA GLN A 315 -18.48 6.72 1.74
C GLN A 315 -18.99 6.07 0.46
N ALA A 316 -19.41 6.92 -0.49
CA ALA A 316 -19.78 6.46 -1.82
C ALA A 316 -18.56 5.87 -2.54
N PHE A 317 -18.77 4.83 -3.34
CA PHE A 317 -17.74 4.37 -4.26
C PHE A 317 -17.53 5.39 -5.40
N TYR A 318 -18.62 5.99 -5.89
CA TYR A 318 -18.59 7.06 -6.89
C TYR A 318 -19.10 8.37 -6.27
N ASN A 319 -18.28 9.42 -6.38
CA ASN A 319 -18.74 10.80 -6.24
C ASN A 319 -19.27 11.29 -7.59
N SER A 320 -20.10 12.34 -7.55
CA SER A 320 -20.66 12.94 -8.75
C SER A 320 -20.59 14.46 -8.74
N PHE A 321 -20.39 15.05 -9.91
CA PHE A 321 -20.58 16.47 -10.13
C PHE A 321 -21.57 16.66 -11.28
N THR A 322 -22.57 17.52 -11.08
CA THR A 322 -23.55 17.87 -12.12
C THR A 322 -23.38 19.32 -12.51
N GLY A 323 -23.28 19.59 -13.81
CA GLY A 323 -23.12 20.95 -14.29
C GLY A 323 -23.53 21.12 -15.75
N THR A 324 -23.73 22.37 -16.14
CA THR A 324 -23.95 22.77 -17.53
C THR A 324 -22.62 22.85 -18.25
N VAL A 325 -22.51 22.21 -19.41
CA VAL A 325 -21.32 22.28 -20.26
C VAL A 325 -21.15 23.70 -20.78
N LYS A 326 -20.02 24.32 -20.45
CA LYS A 326 -19.65 25.68 -20.88
C LYS A 326 -18.68 25.67 -22.04
N GLU A 327 -17.71 24.76 -21.99
CA GLU A 327 -16.68 24.63 -23.02
C GLU A 327 -16.34 23.17 -23.22
N ILE A 328 -15.98 22.81 -24.45
CA ILE A 328 -15.45 21.51 -24.81
C ILE A 328 -14.13 21.78 -25.52
N SER A 329 -13.04 21.25 -25.00
CA SER A 329 -11.71 21.42 -25.55
C SER A 329 -10.95 20.09 -25.62
N GLY A 330 -10.04 19.99 -26.60
CA GLY A 330 -9.25 18.79 -26.87
C GLY A 330 -9.78 17.97 -28.06
N GLU A 331 -8.99 17.94 -29.13
CA GLU A 331 -9.07 16.99 -30.26
C GLU A 331 -7.72 16.27 -30.39
N LYS A 332 -7.19 15.72 -29.30
CA LYS A 332 -6.20 14.63 -29.40
C LYS A 332 -7.00 13.34 -29.28
N GLU A 333 -6.83 12.44 -30.23
CA GLU A 333 -7.75 11.36 -30.64
C GLU A 333 -8.42 10.49 -29.53
N ASP A 334 -7.98 10.56 -28.27
CA ASP A 334 -8.45 9.69 -27.18
C ASP A 334 -8.93 10.40 -25.89
N ILE A 335 -8.77 11.73 -25.75
CA ILE A 335 -9.15 12.46 -24.52
C ILE A 335 -9.87 13.77 -24.83
N LYS A 336 -11.09 13.92 -24.29
CA LYS A 336 -11.94 15.11 -24.39
C LYS A 336 -12.05 15.79 -23.02
N THR A 337 -11.75 17.08 -22.96
CA THR A 337 -11.89 17.89 -21.75
C THR A 337 -13.17 18.71 -21.83
N VAL A 338 -14.00 18.66 -20.79
CA VAL A 338 -15.29 19.35 -20.76
C VAL A 338 -15.35 20.23 -19.52
N PHE A 339 -15.48 21.53 -19.72
CA PHE A 339 -15.66 22.49 -18.63
C PHE A 339 -17.14 22.59 -18.29
N VAL A 340 -17.46 22.36 -17.02
CA VAL A 340 -18.83 22.39 -16.50
C VAL A 340 -18.95 23.35 -15.33
N GLU A 341 -20.13 23.92 -15.19
CA GLU A 341 -20.48 24.81 -14.07
C GLU A 341 -21.87 24.44 -13.54
N ASP A 342 -21.99 24.29 -12.23
CA ASP A 342 -23.28 23.99 -11.58
C ASP A 342 -24.16 25.25 -11.46
N LYS A 343 -25.37 25.09 -10.91
CA LYS A 343 -26.33 26.19 -10.72
C LYS A 343 -25.90 27.21 -9.67
N GLU A 344 -24.94 26.85 -8.81
CA GLU A 344 -24.37 27.71 -7.76
C GLU A 344 -23.09 28.43 -8.23
N GLY A 345 -22.61 28.16 -9.45
CA GLY A 345 -21.41 28.74 -10.01
C GLY A 345 -20.12 27.98 -9.66
N LYS A 346 -20.20 26.79 -9.06
CA LYS A 346 -19.02 25.93 -8.86
C LYS A 346 -18.60 25.35 -10.20
N GLN A 347 -17.29 25.27 -10.40
CA GLN A 347 -16.68 24.93 -11.69
C GLN A 347 -15.89 23.64 -11.58
N ALA A 348 -15.85 22.85 -12.65
CA ALA A 348 -15.02 21.65 -12.72
C ALA A 348 -14.66 21.32 -14.18
N TYR A 349 -13.53 20.63 -14.35
CA TYR A 349 -13.13 20.03 -15.63
C TYR A 349 -13.34 18.53 -15.59
N PHE A 350 -14.10 18.01 -16.55
CA PHE A 350 -14.23 16.57 -16.77
C PHE A 350 -13.23 16.14 -17.83
N LYS A 351 -12.33 15.22 -17.45
CA LYS A 351 -11.45 14.52 -18.38
C LYS A 351 -12.15 13.21 -18.78
N LEU A 352 -12.61 13.15 -20.02
CA LEU A 352 -13.25 11.99 -20.61
C LEU A 352 -12.23 11.27 -21.49
N SER A 353 -12.05 9.98 -21.26
CA SER A 353 -11.13 9.14 -22.04
C SER A 353 -11.91 8.10 -22.84
N LYS A 354 -11.21 7.28 -23.63
CA LYS A 354 -11.78 6.08 -24.27
C LYS A 354 -12.43 5.10 -23.28
N ASP A 355 -11.99 5.10 -22.02
CA ASP A 355 -12.49 4.19 -20.97
C ASP A 355 -13.70 4.78 -20.23
N THR A 356 -14.07 6.04 -20.51
CA THR A 356 -15.27 6.65 -19.95
C THR A 356 -16.51 5.99 -20.54
N PHE A 357 -17.39 5.49 -19.68
CA PHE A 357 -18.68 4.91 -20.06
C PHE A 357 -19.72 6.01 -20.34
N TYR A 358 -20.16 6.12 -21.59
CA TYR A 358 -21.20 7.06 -22.01
C TYR A 358 -22.56 6.40 -21.84
N LEU A 359 -23.31 6.81 -20.81
CA LEU A 359 -24.61 6.23 -20.53
C LEU A 359 -25.63 6.63 -21.60
N ASP A 360 -26.29 5.64 -22.20
CA ASP A 360 -27.28 5.80 -23.27
C ASP A 360 -26.80 6.69 -24.45
N ASP A 361 -25.52 6.54 -24.82
CA ASP A 361 -24.88 7.31 -25.90
C ASP A 361 -25.03 8.84 -25.73
N VAL A 362 -24.96 9.32 -24.48
CA VAL A 362 -25.13 10.74 -24.16
C VAL A 362 -24.22 11.62 -25.03
N LYS A 363 -24.85 12.59 -25.71
CA LYS A 363 -24.13 13.60 -26.48
C LYS A 363 -23.73 14.76 -25.59
N ILE A 364 -22.43 15.06 -25.59
CA ILE A 364 -21.88 16.17 -24.81
C ILE A 364 -21.77 17.39 -25.71
N GLU A 365 -22.65 18.35 -25.46
CA GLU A 365 -22.81 19.60 -26.22
C GLU A 365 -22.84 20.79 -25.26
N VAL A 366 -22.31 21.93 -25.70
CA VAL A 366 -22.33 23.18 -24.94
C VAL A 366 -23.78 23.60 -24.65
N GLY A 367 -24.05 23.95 -23.39
CA GLY A 367 -25.37 24.34 -22.90
C GLY A 367 -26.24 23.19 -22.38
N LYS A 368 -25.80 21.92 -22.48
CA LYS A 368 -26.50 20.77 -21.88
C LYS A 368 -26.02 20.50 -20.45
N GLU A 369 -26.93 20.05 -19.59
CA GLU A 369 -26.61 19.61 -18.23
C GLU A 369 -26.19 18.13 -18.26
N ILE A 370 -25.04 17.82 -17.67
CA ILE A 370 -24.48 16.47 -17.58
C ILE A 370 -24.03 16.18 -16.15
N THR A 371 -24.00 14.90 -15.80
CA THR A 371 -23.43 14.41 -14.55
C THR A 371 -22.22 13.53 -14.86
N GLY A 372 -21.09 13.84 -14.25
CA GLY A 372 -19.89 13.01 -14.29
C GLY A 372 -19.71 12.29 -12.96
N TYR A 373 -19.66 10.95 -12.99
CA TYR A 373 -19.30 10.13 -11.84
C TYR A 373 -17.83 9.74 -11.92
N TYR A 374 -17.14 9.84 -10.78
CA TYR A 374 -15.73 9.50 -10.62
C TYR A 374 -15.54 8.81 -9.27
N GLU A 375 -14.63 7.85 -9.24
CA GLU A 375 -14.34 7.07 -8.03
C GLU A 375 -13.85 7.97 -6.87
N ALA A 376 -14.50 7.85 -5.71
CA ALA A 376 -14.28 8.74 -4.56
C ALA A 376 -12.87 8.64 -3.97
N GLY A 377 -12.27 7.46 -4.01
CA GLY A 377 -10.93 7.19 -3.48
C GLY A 377 -9.78 7.55 -4.42
N ARG A 378 -10.05 8.10 -5.61
CA ARG A 378 -8.97 8.46 -6.54
C ARG A 378 -8.15 9.63 -6.00
N PRO A 379 -6.82 9.51 -5.96
CA PRO A 379 -5.96 10.64 -5.65
C PRO A 379 -6.22 11.78 -6.64
N MET A 380 -6.68 12.92 -6.14
CA MET A 380 -6.89 14.13 -6.94
C MET A 380 -5.80 15.15 -6.64
N ILE A 381 -5.33 15.82 -7.69
CA ILE A 381 -4.47 16.99 -7.56
C ILE A 381 -5.31 18.17 -7.05
N MET A 382 -4.85 18.82 -5.98
CA MET A 382 -5.54 19.98 -5.39
C MET A 382 -5.30 21.25 -6.22
N ILE A 383 -5.88 21.28 -7.43
CA ILE A 383 -5.88 22.45 -8.31
C ILE A 383 -7.32 22.93 -8.52
N TYR A 384 -7.51 24.23 -8.71
CA TYR A 384 -8.83 24.83 -8.90
C TYR A 384 -8.95 25.49 -10.28
N PRO A 385 -10.04 25.26 -11.04
CA PRO A 385 -11.12 24.29 -10.77
C PRO A 385 -10.62 22.84 -10.77
N PRO A 386 -11.24 21.93 -9.99
CA PRO A 386 -10.83 20.53 -9.93
C PRO A 386 -10.97 19.83 -11.29
N HIS A 387 -10.04 18.92 -11.58
CA HIS A 387 -10.05 18.09 -12.79
C HIS A 387 -10.42 16.65 -12.42
N TYR A 388 -11.64 16.24 -12.76
CA TYR A 388 -12.14 14.90 -12.49
C TYR A 388 -11.91 13.98 -13.69
N SER A 389 -11.29 12.83 -13.47
CA SER A 389 -11.27 11.74 -14.46
C SER A 389 -12.57 10.96 -14.34
N ILE A 390 -13.46 11.12 -15.33
CA ILE A 390 -14.83 10.62 -15.26
C ILE A 390 -14.89 9.18 -15.76
N ASP A 391 -15.52 8.32 -14.95
CA ASP A 391 -15.77 6.92 -15.29
C ASP A 391 -17.09 6.75 -16.03
N ILE A 392 -18.12 7.49 -15.60
CA ILE A 392 -19.46 7.41 -16.15
C ILE A 392 -19.94 8.83 -16.40
N VAL A 393 -20.36 9.10 -17.62
CA VAL A 393 -21.01 10.37 -17.96
C VAL A 393 -22.46 10.11 -18.36
N THR A 394 -23.36 10.93 -17.80
CA THR A 394 -24.79 10.80 -18.03
C THR A 394 -25.39 12.15 -18.40
N GLY A 395 -26.48 12.13 -19.16
CA GLY A 395 -27.37 13.28 -19.29
C GLY A 395 -28.26 13.41 -18.05
N VAL A 396 -28.81 14.59 -17.82
CA VAL A 396 -29.89 14.79 -16.84
C VAL A 396 -31.23 14.46 -17.49
N ILE A 397 -31.99 13.55 -16.88
CA ILE A 397 -33.31 13.11 -17.34
C ILE A 397 -34.37 13.71 -16.41
N GLU A 398 -35.35 14.42 -16.98
CA GLU A 398 -36.40 15.05 -16.19
C GLU A 398 -37.27 14.00 -15.48
N GLY A 399 -37.47 14.17 -14.17
CA GLY A 399 -38.29 13.28 -13.35
C GLY A 399 -37.67 11.91 -13.02
N GLN A 400 -36.40 11.69 -13.37
CA GLN A 400 -35.68 10.44 -13.10
C GLN A 400 -34.31 10.73 -12.48
N ASN A 401 -34.03 10.06 -11.38
CA ASN A 401 -32.75 10.11 -10.70
C ASN A 401 -31.83 8.99 -11.22
N ILE A 402 -30.55 9.30 -11.24
CA ILE A 402 -29.49 8.33 -11.57
C ILE A 402 -28.51 8.32 -10.39
N LYS A 403 -28.14 7.14 -9.91
CA LYS A 403 -27.05 6.96 -8.94
C LYS A 403 -26.12 5.86 -9.44
N ALA A 404 -24.84 6.16 -9.54
CA ALA A 404 -23.79 5.15 -9.67
C ALA A 404 -23.17 4.91 -8.30
N ASP A 405 -23.09 3.65 -7.86
CA ASP A 405 -22.41 3.29 -6.61
C ASP A 405 -22.10 1.78 -6.57
N LYS A 406 -21.35 1.33 -5.56
CA LYS A 406 -21.30 -0.08 -5.18
C LYS A 406 -22.46 -0.39 -4.25
N PHE A 407 -23.15 -1.51 -4.49
CA PHE A 407 -24.25 -1.99 -3.65
C PHE A 407 -23.86 -3.29 -2.99
N ASP A 408 -24.14 -3.43 -1.69
CA ASP A 408 -23.84 -4.62 -0.90
C ASP A 408 -24.83 -5.77 -1.17
N SER A 409 -24.76 -6.83 -0.37
CA SER A 409 -25.66 -7.98 -0.48
C SER A 409 -27.13 -7.65 -0.20
N ASP A 410 -27.40 -6.59 0.56
CA ASP A 410 -28.76 -6.13 0.87
C ASP A 410 -29.27 -5.08 -0.13
N LEU A 411 -28.53 -4.89 -1.23
CA LEU A 411 -28.74 -3.85 -2.23
C LEU A 411 -28.82 -2.46 -1.61
N LEU A 412 -28.01 -2.23 -0.59
CA LEU A 412 -27.79 -0.94 0.02
C LEU A 412 -26.51 -0.32 -0.57
N SER A 413 -26.58 0.96 -0.95
CA SER A 413 -25.43 1.68 -1.51
C SER A 413 -24.29 1.80 -0.50
N ALA A 414 -23.06 1.95 -1.00
CA ALA A 414 -21.85 2.07 -0.16
C ALA A 414 -21.93 3.26 0.80
N ASP A 415 -22.48 4.39 0.33
CA ASP A 415 -22.79 5.57 1.16
C ASP A 415 -24.02 5.40 2.07
N LYS A 416 -24.62 4.21 2.11
CA LYS A 416 -25.79 3.87 2.93
C LYS A 416 -26.97 4.85 2.76
N THR A 417 -27.07 5.57 1.63
CA THR A 417 -28.14 6.54 1.36
C THR A 417 -29.34 5.94 0.63
N LEU A 418 -29.13 4.89 -0.17
CA LEU A 418 -30.15 4.32 -1.05
C LEU A 418 -30.20 2.79 -0.95
N LYS A 419 -31.38 2.26 -0.63
CA LYS A 419 -31.68 0.82 -0.67
C LYS A 419 -32.62 0.50 -1.83
N LEU A 420 -32.31 -0.57 -2.57
CA LEU A 420 -33.11 -1.00 -3.73
C LEU A 420 -34.08 -2.11 -3.34
N ASN A 421 -35.34 -1.93 -3.72
CA ASN A 421 -36.39 -2.95 -3.63
C ASN A 421 -36.79 -3.34 -5.06
N LEU A 422 -36.18 -4.40 -5.58
CA LEU A 422 -36.41 -4.87 -6.95
C LEU A 422 -37.86 -5.33 -7.17
N SER A 423 -38.37 -5.14 -8.38
CA SER A 423 -39.65 -5.68 -8.82
C SER A 423 -39.47 -6.53 -10.08
N GLU A 424 -40.51 -7.27 -10.48
CA GLU A 424 -40.51 -8.01 -11.76
C GLU A 424 -40.36 -7.09 -12.99
N GLU A 425 -40.60 -5.78 -12.83
CA GLU A 425 -40.50 -4.79 -13.90
C GLU A 425 -39.12 -4.12 -13.97
N THR A 426 -38.26 -4.32 -12.97
CA THR A 426 -36.90 -3.78 -12.96
C THR A 426 -36.08 -4.39 -14.10
N LYS A 427 -35.67 -3.58 -15.06
CA LYS A 427 -34.81 -4.01 -16.17
C LYS A 427 -33.36 -4.06 -15.74
N ILE A 428 -32.67 -5.18 -15.98
CA ILE A 428 -31.23 -5.34 -15.69
C ILE A 428 -30.46 -5.48 -16.99
N GLU A 429 -29.42 -4.66 -17.14
CA GLU A 429 -28.52 -4.62 -18.28
C GLU A 429 -27.06 -4.71 -17.80
N TRP A 430 -26.16 -5.06 -18.69
CA TRP A 430 -24.72 -5.19 -18.41
C TRP A 430 -23.94 -4.28 -19.33
N SER A 431 -22.95 -3.56 -18.80
CA SER A 431 -22.12 -2.64 -19.61
C SER A 431 -21.10 -3.36 -20.50
N GLY A 432 -20.82 -4.65 -20.24
CA GLY A 432 -19.82 -5.47 -20.95
C GLY A 432 -20.37 -6.66 -21.75
N SER A 433 -19.46 -7.51 -22.21
CA SER A 433 -19.78 -8.73 -22.99
C SER A 433 -20.34 -9.88 -22.13
N THR A 434 -20.26 -9.78 -20.81
CA THR A 434 -20.62 -10.86 -19.90
C THR A 434 -22.11 -10.81 -19.62
N LYS A 435 -22.92 -11.36 -20.53
CA LYS A 435 -24.34 -11.63 -20.23
C LYS A 435 -24.43 -12.86 -19.35
N ALA A 436 -24.74 -12.65 -18.07
CA ALA A 436 -25.22 -13.74 -17.23
C ALA A 436 -26.48 -14.34 -17.88
N SER A 437 -26.49 -15.66 -18.12
CA SER A 437 -27.67 -16.35 -18.64
C SER A 437 -28.73 -16.40 -17.54
N LEU A 438 -29.78 -15.60 -17.69
CA LEU A 438 -30.95 -15.63 -16.82
C LEU A 438 -32.02 -16.57 -17.39
N PRO A 439 -32.80 -17.27 -16.54
CA PRO A 439 -34.02 -17.93 -16.98
C PRO A 439 -35.01 -16.89 -17.55
N ALA A 440 -35.92 -17.32 -18.42
CA ALA A 440 -36.84 -16.42 -19.14
C ALA A 440 -37.73 -15.53 -18.24
N LYS A 441 -37.92 -15.93 -16.96
CA LYS A 441 -38.54 -15.11 -15.91
C LYS A 441 -37.81 -15.38 -14.58
N PRO A 442 -36.76 -14.63 -14.24
CA PRO A 442 -36.02 -14.81 -12.99
C PRO A 442 -36.86 -14.34 -11.80
N THR A 443 -36.68 -14.97 -10.64
CA THR A 443 -37.28 -14.50 -9.39
C THR A 443 -36.57 -13.24 -8.89
N ILE A 444 -37.24 -12.46 -8.03
CA ILE A 444 -36.65 -11.25 -7.42
C ILE A 444 -35.36 -11.59 -6.66
N GLU A 445 -35.34 -12.72 -5.96
CA GLU A 445 -34.18 -13.22 -5.22
C GLU A 445 -33.01 -13.53 -6.15
N GLN A 446 -33.27 -14.21 -7.29
CA GLN A 446 -32.24 -14.47 -8.30
C GLN A 446 -31.68 -13.19 -8.94
N LEU A 447 -32.54 -12.17 -9.13
CA LEU A 447 -32.11 -10.87 -9.63
C LEU A 447 -31.24 -10.14 -8.59
N ALA A 448 -31.62 -10.20 -7.31
CA ALA A 448 -30.88 -9.59 -6.20
C ALA A 448 -29.50 -10.22 -6.05
N ASP A 449 -29.41 -11.55 -6.01
CA ASP A 449 -28.14 -12.29 -5.92
C ASP A 449 -27.20 -11.97 -7.09
N LEU A 450 -27.75 -11.76 -8.29
CA LEU A 450 -26.96 -11.49 -9.48
C LEU A 450 -26.25 -10.13 -9.42
N ILE A 451 -26.90 -9.13 -8.82
CA ILE A 451 -26.41 -7.74 -8.77
C ILE A 451 -25.81 -7.36 -7.40
N ALA A 452 -25.92 -8.25 -6.41
CA ALA A 452 -25.33 -8.10 -5.09
C ALA A 452 -23.81 -7.93 -5.17
N ASN A 453 -23.27 -7.03 -4.34
CA ASN A 453 -21.83 -6.73 -4.25
C ASN A 453 -21.22 -6.19 -5.56
N LYS A 454 -22.04 -5.64 -6.48
CA LYS A 454 -21.59 -5.07 -7.76
C LYS A 454 -21.63 -3.54 -7.76
N LYS A 455 -20.94 -2.95 -8.75
CA LYS A 455 -21.06 -1.54 -9.11
C LYS A 455 -22.26 -1.39 -10.04
N LEU A 456 -23.20 -0.53 -9.68
CA LEU A 456 -24.48 -0.39 -10.39
C LEU A 456 -24.70 1.06 -10.78
N ILE A 457 -25.26 1.28 -11.97
CA ILE A 457 -25.96 2.51 -12.33
C ILE A 457 -27.45 2.25 -12.16
N VAL A 458 -28.08 2.97 -11.24
CA VAL A 458 -29.48 2.78 -10.86
C VAL A 458 -30.30 3.96 -11.34
N PHE A 459 -31.34 3.66 -12.11
CA PHE A 459 -32.35 4.63 -12.51
C PHE A 459 -33.59 4.47 -11.64
N TYR A 460 -34.02 5.54 -10.99
CA TYR A 460 -35.15 5.50 -10.08
C TYR A 460 -35.94 6.80 -10.07
N GLY A 461 -37.24 6.70 -9.78
CA GLY A 461 -38.12 7.86 -9.65
C GLY A 461 -38.24 8.30 -8.19
N ALA A 462 -39.46 8.22 -7.67
CA ALA A 462 -39.75 8.56 -6.28
C ALA A 462 -39.06 7.61 -5.28
N THR A 463 -38.75 8.14 -4.11
CA THR A 463 -38.16 7.41 -2.99
C THR A 463 -38.99 7.60 -1.71
N THR A 464 -38.84 6.71 -0.75
CA THR A 464 -39.37 6.90 0.60
C THR A 464 -38.61 8.00 1.33
N LYS A 465 -39.24 8.61 2.34
CA LYS A 465 -38.59 9.58 3.25
C LYS A 465 -37.83 8.91 4.41
N SER A 466 -37.44 7.64 4.27
CA SER A 466 -36.68 6.90 5.29
C SER A 466 -35.18 7.13 5.15
N ILE A 467 -34.40 6.73 6.16
CA ILE A 467 -32.93 6.69 6.12
C ILE A 467 -32.53 5.23 6.36
N PRO A 468 -31.95 4.50 5.37
CA PRO A 468 -31.77 4.91 3.97
C PRO A 468 -33.09 5.14 3.22
N ALA A 469 -33.05 5.94 2.17
CA ALA A 469 -34.17 6.08 1.26
C ALA A 469 -34.35 4.76 0.49
N GLN A 470 -35.59 4.35 0.26
CA GLN A 470 -35.90 3.12 -0.47
C GLN A 470 -36.59 3.44 -1.79
N THR A 471 -36.25 2.68 -2.83
CA THR A 471 -36.87 2.84 -4.15
C THR A 471 -36.98 1.53 -4.91
N THR A 472 -37.92 1.48 -5.84
CA THR A 472 -37.98 0.42 -6.85
C THR A 472 -37.39 0.97 -8.14
N PRO A 473 -36.20 0.51 -8.54
CA PRO A 473 -35.54 1.03 -9.72
C PRO A 473 -36.27 0.55 -10.99
N SER A 474 -36.36 1.46 -11.98
CA SER A 474 -36.93 1.13 -13.29
C SER A 474 -35.92 0.41 -14.18
N ARG A 475 -34.63 0.72 -14.00
CA ARG A 475 -33.52 0.14 -14.75
C ARG A 475 -32.25 0.12 -13.90
N ILE A 476 -31.49 -0.95 -14.01
CA ILE A 476 -30.18 -1.13 -13.39
C ILE A 476 -29.21 -1.57 -14.48
N ILE A 477 -28.04 -0.91 -14.54
CA ILE A 477 -26.92 -1.36 -15.37
C ILE A 477 -25.83 -1.84 -14.43
N VAL A 478 -25.43 -3.09 -14.59
CA VAL A 478 -24.31 -3.70 -13.86
C VAL A 478 -23.02 -3.33 -14.59
N LEU A 479 -22.10 -2.69 -13.86
CA LEU A 479 -20.78 -2.33 -14.36
C LEU A 479 -19.81 -3.49 -14.09
N GLU A 480 -19.09 -3.90 -15.13
CA GLU A 480 -18.03 -4.93 -15.07
C GLU A 480 -16.69 -4.37 -14.59
#